data_AF-A0A6G3DHD6-F1
#
_entry.id   AF-A0A6G3DHD6-F1
#
_cell.length_a   1.000
_cell.length_b   1.000
_cell.length_c   1.000
_cell.angle_alpha   90.00
_cell.angle_beta   90.00
_cell.angle_gamma   90.00
#
_symmetry.space_group_name_H-M   'P 1'
#
loop_
_entity.id
_entity.type
_entity.pdbx_description
1 polymer ?
#
loop_
_entity_poly.entity_id
_entity_poly.type
_entity_poly.pdbx_seq_one_letter_code
_entity_poly.pdbx_strand_id
1 'polypeptide(L)'
;DVAVDLHGNGPPSHRLLSRLGPRRLLAFAHPETPEVDGPPWYAEEHERERWCRLLRAYGIDADPTDLRLPRPPGPSPAPGAVVLHPGAGAPSRCWPVERYAVVAEALRARGRRVVVTGGADEADLVARLAKRADLPDTDVFGGGLPYDRLSALVAGARAVVSGDTGIAHLAVAHATPSVTLFGPVPPSR
;
A
#
# COMPACT_ATOMS: atom_id res chain seq x y z
N ASP A 1 15.72 9.41 23.14
CA ASP A 1 15.36 10.83 23.34
C ASP A 1 13.94 11.19 22.90
N VAL A 2 13.50 10.84 21.69
CA VAL A 2 12.17 11.18 21.18
C VAL A 2 11.40 9.90 20.82
N ALA A 3 10.09 9.88 21.10
CA ALA A 3 9.15 8.91 20.57
C ALA A 3 8.12 9.63 19.69
N VAL A 4 7.67 9.00 18.61
CA VAL A 4 6.68 9.57 17.67
C VAL A 4 5.56 8.56 17.49
N ASP A 5 4.31 8.99 17.65
CA ASP A 5 3.13 8.18 17.40
C ASP A 5 2.61 8.38 15.97
N LEU A 6 2.83 7.38 15.13
CA LEU A 6 2.30 7.31 13.75
C LEU A 6 1.30 6.16 13.59
N HIS A 7 0.72 5.66 14.69
CA HIS A 7 -0.24 4.55 14.67
C HIS A 7 -1.68 5.04 14.85
N GLY A 8 -1.89 6.10 15.63
CA GLY A 8 -3.22 6.66 15.89
C GLY A 8 -3.16 7.95 16.71
N ASN A 9 -4.20 8.18 17.51
CA ASN A 9 -4.31 9.33 18.41
C ASN A 9 -4.41 8.91 19.89
N GLY A 10 -3.89 7.75 20.26
CA GLY A 10 -4.01 7.22 21.62
C GLY A 10 -5.39 6.65 21.96
N PRO A 11 -5.64 6.34 23.24
CA PRO A 11 -4.65 6.26 24.32
C PRO A 11 -3.73 5.01 24.30
N PRO A 12 -4.04 3.86 23.65
CA PRO A 12 -3.15 2.69 23.69
C PRO A 12 -1.73 2.97 23.20
N SER A 13 -1.58 3.69 22.09
CA SER A 13 -0.28 4.01 21.48
C SER A 13 0.54 4.96 22.35
N HIS A 14 -0.08 6.00 22.94
CA HIS A 14 0.57 6.89 23.90
C HIS A 14 1.12 6.12 25.10
N ARG A 15 0.28 5.27 25.72
CA ARG A 15 0.68 4.47 26.90
C ARG A 15 1.83 3.52 26.58
N LEU A 16 1.85 2.94 25.37
CA LEU A 16 2.94 2.08 24.92
C LEU A 16 4.25 2.87 24.75
N LEU A 17 4.20 4.02 24.09
CA LEU A 17 5.38 4.85 23.82
C LEU A 17 5.94 5.49 25.10
N SER A 18 5.08 5.95 26.02
CA SER A 18 5.51 6.53 27.30
C SER A 18 6.29 5.54 28.17
N ARG A 19 6.02 4.23 28.08
CA ARG A 19 6.79 3.19 28.79
C ARG A 19 8.25 3.11 28.36
N LEU A 20 8.60 3.61 27.18
CA LEU A 20 9.98 3.69 26.71
C LEU A 20 10.78 4.80 27.41
N GLY A 21 10.13 5.63 28.24
CA GLY A 21 10.75 6.77 28.92
C GLY A 21 11.34 7.84 27.99
N PRO A 22 10.65 8.25 26.90
CA PRO A 22 11.19 9.26 26.00
C PRO A 22 11.24 10.64 26.69
N ARG A 23 12.22 11.48 26.34
CA ARG A 23 12.26 12.88 26.80
C ARG A 23 11.18 13.74 26.13
N ARG A 24 10.77 13.37 24.91
CA ARG A 24 9.69 14.02 24.16
C ARG A 24 8.83 12.95 23.49
N LEU A 25 7.51 13.10 23.58
CA LEU A 25 6.55 12.31 22.82
C LEU A 25 5.88 13.23 21.80
N LEU A 26 6.02 12.93 20.51
CA LEU A 26 5.33 13.63 19.43
C LEU A 26 4.10 12.80 19.06
N ALA A 27 2.93 13.26 19.46
CA ALA A 27 1.66 12.58 19.19
C ALA A 27 0.51 13.60 19.09
N PHE A 28 -0.67 13.15 18.67
CA PHE A 28 -1.89 13.95 18.73
C PHE A 28 -2.40 14.05 20.18
N ALA A 29 -3.09 15.14 20.52
CA ALA A 29 -3.74 15.25 21.83
C ALA A 29 -4.88 14.24 21.98
N HIS A 30 -5.06 13.71 23.18
CA HIS A 30 -6.15 12.79 23.52
C HIS A 30 -6.67 13.03 24.94
N PRO A 31 -8.00 13.05 25.19
CA PRO A 31 -8.56 13.34 26.51
C PRO A 31 -8.10 12.41 27.64
N GLU A 32 -7.87 11.13 27.34
CA GLU A 32 -7.39 10.13 28.32
C GLU A 32 -5.87 10.16 28.58
N THR A 33 -5.12 11.02 27.90
CA THR A 33 -3.69 11.25 28.13
C THR A 33 -3.42 12.76 28.03
N PRO A 34 -3.96 13.55 28.97
CA PRO A 34 -3.90 15.01 28.94
C PRO A 34 -2.46 15.56 29.04
N GLU A 35 -1.50 14.74 29.44
CA GLU A 35 -0.07 15.06 29.46
C GLU A 35 0.55 15.20 28.06
N VAL A 36 -0.13 14.70 27.02
CA VAL A 36 0.32 14.82 25.63
C VAL A 36 -0.23 16.12 25.03
N ASP A 37 0.61 17.16 25.06
CA ASP A 37 0.31 18.48 24.46
C ASP A 37 0.60 18.47 22.95
N GLY A 38 -0.29 17.83 22.20
CA GLY A 38 -0.20 17.68 20.74
C GLY A 38 -1.30 18.40 19.96
N PRO A 39 -1.20 18.47 18.63
CA PRO A 39 -2.29 19.00 17.82
C PRO A 39 -3.55 18.13 17.94
N PRO A 40 -4.74 18.65 17.60
CA PRO A 40 -5.98 17.86 17.59
C PRO A 40 -6.00 16.82 16.46
N TRP A 41 -6.70 15.71 16.69
CA TRP A 41 -6.98 14.69 15.67
C TRP A 41 -8.24 15.03 14.87
N TYR A 42 -8.14 14.97 13.54
CA TYR A 42 -9.28 15.14 12.63
C TYR A 42 -9.45 13.88 11.78
N ALA A 43 -10.53 13.13 12.01
CA ALA A 43 -10.74 11.83 11.38
C ALA A 43 -11.02 11.91 9.86
N GLU A 44 -11.61 13.01 9.41
CA GLU A 44 -11.95 13.22 7.99
C GLU A 44 -10.81 13.88 7.19
N GLU A 45 -9.69 14.21 7.84
CA GLU A 45 -8.48 14.70 7.17
C GLU A 45 -7.81 13.55 6.40
N HIS A 46 -7.37 13.80 5.16
CA HIS A 46 -6.62 12.80 4.39
C HIS A 46 -5.38 12.36 5.16
N GLU A 47 -5.13 11.06 5.20
CA GLU A 47 -4.06 10.46 6.01
C GLU A 47 -2.67 11.12 5.86
N ARG A 48 -2.22 11.43 4.64
CA ARG A 48 -0.93 12.10 4.40
C ARG A 48 -0.85 13.50 5.01
N GLU A 49 -1.94 14.26 4.93
CA GLU A 49 -2.00 15.62 5.48
C GLU A 49 -1.98 15.56 6.99
N ARG A 50 -2.73 14.61 7.57
CA ARG A 50 -2.78 14.36 9.00
C ARG A 50 -1.39 14.14 9.59
N TRP A 51 -0.63 13.20 9.03
CA TRP A 51 0.70 12.89 9.52
C TRP A 51 1.72 14.03 9.28
N CYS A 52 1.63 14.73 8.14
CA CYS A 52 2.47 15.91 7.92
C CYS A 52 2.16 17.04 8.90
N ARG A 53 0.87 17.27 9.20
CA ARG A 53 0.43 18.27 10.17
C ARG A 53 0.91 17.95 11.59
N LEU A 54 0.92 16.66 11.97
CA LEU A 54 1.52 16.22 13.23
C LEU A 54 2.99 16.67 13.32
N LEU A 55 3.79 16.35 12.30
CA LEU A 55 5.22 16.70 12.27
C LEU A 55 5.43 18.23 12.31
N ARG A 56 4.66 18.98 11.52
CA ARG A 56 4.73 20.45 11.47
C ARG A 56 4.39 21.10 12.82
N ALA A 57 3.45 20.54 13.58
CA ALA A 57 3.11 21.03 14.92
C ALA A 57 4.31 20.96 15.90
N TYR A 58 5.27 20.07 15.64
CA TYR A 58 6.50 19.94 16.42
C TYR A 58 7.72 20.59 15.75
N GLY A 59 7.52 21.42 14.72
CA GLY A 59 8.56 22.15 14.01
C GLY A 59 9.37 21.30 13.03
N ILE A 60 8.86 20.13 12.64
CA ILE A 60 9.48 19.25 11.65
C ILE A 60 8.82 19.53 10.30
N ASP A 61 9.61 19.94 9.31
CA ASP A 61 9.11 20.13 7.96
C ASP A 61 8.70 18.78 7.34
N ALA A 62 7.59 18.79 6.61
CA ALA A 62 7.01 17.59 6.02
C ALA A 62 6.20 18.00 4.79
N ASP A 63 6.41 17.29 3.68
CA ASP A 63 5.71 17.51 2.43
C ASP A 63 4.77 16.31 2.15
N PRO A 64 3.43 16.51 2.11
CA PRO A 64 2.48 15.43 1.82
C PRO A 64 2.62 14.89 0.38
N THR A 65 3.38 15.55 -0.48
CA THR A 65 3.67 15.13 -1.85
C THR A 65 4.97 14.33 -1.97
N ASP A 66 5.82 14.33 -0.94
CA ASP A 66 7.05 13.54 -0.90
C ASP A 66 6.74 12.08 -0.51
N LEU A 67 6.10 11.37 -1.45
CA LEU A 67 5.66 10.00 -1.28
C LEU A 67 6.64 9.00 -1.93
N ARG A 68 7.76 9.48 -2.48
CA ARG A 68 8.62 8.66 -3.34
C ARG A 68 9.51 7.75 -2.51
N LEU A 69 9.51 6.47 -2.87
CA LEU A 69 10.53 5.54 -2.38
C LEU A 69 11.75 5.56 -3.30
N PRO A 70 12.96 5.33 -2.76
CA PRO A 70 14.14 5.14 -3.57
C PRO A 70 13.97 3.91 -4.47
N ARG A 71 14.63 3.93 -5.63
CA ARG A 71 14.63 2.80 -6.54
C ARG A 71 15.15 1.55 -5.81
N PRO A 72 14.44 0.41 -5.85
CA PRO A 72 14.91 -0.82 -5.26
C PRO A 72 16.25 -1.27 -5.87
N PRO A 73 17.22 -1.76 -5.08
CA PRO A 73 18.54 -2.13 -5.58
C PRO A 73 18.53 -3.41 -6.42
N GLY A 74 17.59 -4.32 -6.17
CA GLY A 74 17.46 -5.60 -6.87
C GLY A 74 16.73 -5.50 -8.22
N PRO A 75 16.97 -6.44 -9.15
CA PRO A 75 16.27 -6.47 -10.42
C PRO A 75 14.78 -6.81 -10.22
N SER A 76 13.93 -6.19 -11.03
CA SER A 76 12.53 -6.60 -11.15
C SER A 76 12.45 -8.05 -11.63
N PRO A 77 11.61 -8.91 -11.02
CA PRO A 77 11.37 -10.26 -11.52
C PRO A 77 10.60 -10.29 -12.85
N ALA A 78 9.92 -9.20 -13.22
CA ALA A 78 9.16 -9.10 -14.46
C ALA A 78 9.19 -7.65 -15.03
N PRO A 79 10.36 -7.18 -15.49
CA PRO A 79 10.50 -5.81 -15.98
C PRO A 79 9.58 -5.54 -17.17
N GLY A 80 8.89 -4.40 -17.15
CA GLY A 80 7.98 -3.96 -18.21
C GLY A 80 6.64 -4.72 -18.28
N ALA A 81 6.38 -5.65 -17.36
CA ALA A 81 5.09 -6.35 -17.29
C ALA A 81 3.99 -5.45 -16.73
N VAL A 82 2.73 -5.75 -17.08
CA VAL A 82 1.57 -5.24 -16.34
C VAL A 82 1.30 -6.19 -15.18
N VAL A 83 1.25 -5.68 -13.96
CA VAL A 83 1.01 -6.45 -12.73
C VAL A 83 -0.47 -6.40 -12.40
N LEU A 84 -1.11 -7.54 -12.24
CA LEU A 84 -2.46 -7.66 -11.71
C LEU A 84 -2.39 -8.21 -10.28
N HIS A 85 -3.05 -7.53 -9.34
CA HIS A 85 -3.14 -7.96 -7.96
C HIS A 85 -4.61 -8.05 -7.53
N PRO A 86 -5.23 -9.24 -7.64
CA PRO A 86 -6.67 -9.41 -7.38
C PRO A 86 -7.04 -9.40 -5.90
N GLY A 87 -6.06 -9.60 -5.03
CA GLY A 87 -6.21 -9.68 -3.58
C GLY A 87 -6.58 -8.36 -2.92
N ALA A 88 -7.17 -8.46 -1.73
CA ALA A 88 -7.45 -7.33 -0.85
C ALA A 88 -7.70 -7.82 0.59
N GLY A 89 -7.46 -6.94 1.57
CA GLY A 89 -7.61 -7.28 3.00
C GLY A 89 -9.04 -7.63 3.45
N ALA A 90 -10.04 -7.49 2.58
CA ALA A 90 -11.40 -7.95 2.83
C ALA A 90 -12.05 -8.45 1.52
N PRO A 91 -12.80 -9.57 1.51
CA PRO A 91 -13.43 -10.10 0.30
C PRO A 91 -14.34 -9.12 -0.44
N SER A 92 -15.02 -8.22 0.28
CA SER A 92 -15.88 -7.18 -0.30
C SER A 92 -15.12 -6.11 -1.10
N ARG A 93 -13.79 -6.04 -0.94
CA ARG A 93 -12.89 -5.17 -1.70
C ARG A 93 -12.22 -5.89 -2.88
N CYS A 94 -12.39 -7.20 -3.00
CA CYS A 94 -11.84 -7.98 -4.11
C CYS A 94 -12.74 -7.84 -5.34
N TRP A 95 -12.18 -7.34 -6.44
CA TRP A 95 -12.86 -7.35 -7.73
C TRP A 95 -12.87 -8.79 -8.31
N PRO A 96 -13.96 -9.23 -8.97
CA PRO A 96 -14.07 -10.61 -9.44
C PRO A 96 -12.93 -11.04 -10.36
N VAL A 97 -12.41 -12.25 -10.14
CA VAL A 97 -11.29 -12.84 -10.88
C VAL A 97 -11.57 -12.92 -12.38
N GLU A 98 -12.81 -13.24 -12.75
CA GLU A 98 -13.24 -13.36 -14.13
C GLU A 98 -13.05 -12.04 -14.88
N ARG A 99 -13.21 -10.90 -14.20
CA ARG A 99 -13.01 -9.58 -14.80
C ARG A 99 -11.54 -9.21 -14.92
N TYR A 100 -10.71 -9.60 -13.94
CA TYR A 100 -9.26 -9.52 -14.09
C TYR A 100 -8.76 -10.37 -15.25
N ALA A 101 -9.33 -11.56 -15.48
CA ALA A 101 -8.94 -12.41 -16.59
C ALA A 101 -9.21 -11.76 -17.95
N VAL A 102 -10.37 -11.10 -18.11
CA VAL A 102 -10.69 -10.32 -19.31
C VAL A 102 -9.65 -9.21 -19.55
N VAL A 103 -9.20 -8.52 -18.49
CA VAL A 103 -8.13 -7.51 -18.58
C VAL A 103 -6.81 -8.15 -19.02
N ALA A 104 -6.43 -9.28 -18.41
CA ALA A 104 -5.21 -10.01 -18.76
C ALA A 104 -5.21 -10.45 -20.23
N GLU A 105 -6.30 -11.06 -20.69
CA GLU A 105 -6.51 -11.49 -22.09
C GLU A 105 -6.37 -10.30 -23.05
N ALA A 106 -7.05 -9.18 -22.76
CA ALA A 106 -7.02 -7.98 -23.59
C ALA A 106 -5.63 -7.32 -23.66
N LEU A 107 -4.85 -7.36 -22.58
CA LEU A 107 -3.48 -6.86 -22.53
C LEU A 107 -2.52 -7.78 -23.31
N ARG A 108 -2.65 -9.10 -23.14
CA ARG A 108 -1.85 -10.09 -23.87
C ARG A 108 -2.10 -10.05 -25.38
N ALA A 109 -3.35 -9.89 -25.80
CA ALA A 109 -3.71 -9.69 -27.21
C ALA A 109 -3.04 -8.44 -27.84
N ARG A 110 -2.61 -7.48 -27.01
CA ARG A 110 -1.85 -6.28 -27.41
C ARG A 110 -0.34 -6.44 -27.23
N GLY A 111 0.15 -7.66 -27.06
CA GLY A 111 1.58 -7.98 -26.89
C GLY A 111 2.17 -7.52 -25.55
N ARG A 112 1.34 -7.30 -24.51
CA ARG A 112 1.84 -7.00 -23.17
C ARG A 112 2.06 -8.27 -22.37
N ARG A 113 3.21 -8.38 -21.71
CA ARG A 113 3.42 -9.38 -20.66
C ARG A 113 2.56 -9.00 -19.45
N VAL A 114 1.82 -9.97 -18.94
CA VAL A 114 0.96 -9.82 -17.76
C VAL A 114 1.46 -10.78 -16.70
N VAL A 115 1.66 -10.27 -15.49
CA VAL A 115 2.00 -11.09 -14.32
C VAL A 115 0.94 -10.90 -13.25
N VAL A 116 0.71 -11.93 -12.45
CA VAL A 116 -0.27 -11.91 -11.36
C VAL A 116 0.45 -12.10 -10.04
N THR A 117 0.06 -11.35 -9.02
CA THR A 117 0.64 -11.45 -7.67
C THR A 117 -0.43 -11.40 -6.60
N GLY A 118 -0.20 -12.05 -5.46
CA GLY A 118 -1.07 -12.00 -4.27
C GLY A 118 -0.25 -11.83 -2.99
N GLY A 119 -0.92 -11.76 -1.85
CA GLY A 119 -0.34 -11.93 -0.53
C GLY A 119 -0.06 -13.39 -0.19
N ALA A 120 0.50 -13.64 1.01
CA ALA A 120 0.91 -14.97 1.45
C ALA A 120 -0.23 -16.01 1.42
N ASP A 121 -1.44 -15.59 1.80
CA ASP A 121 -2.62 -16.47 1.91
C ASP A 121 -3.53 -16.41 0.67
N GLU A 122 -3.04 -15.86 -0.45
CA GLU A 122 -3.85 -15.61 -1.66
C GLU A 122 -3.47 -16.49 -2.85
N ALA A 123 -2.70 -17.56 -2.62
CA ALA A 123 -2.20 -18.46 -3.66
C ALA A 123 -3.33 -19.04 -4.52
N ASP A 124 -4.43 -19.48 -3.91
CA ASP A 124 -5.58 -20.01 -4.63
C ASP A 124 -6.27 -18.97 -5.51
N LEU A 125 -6.36 -17.72 -5.03
CA LEU A 125 -6.95 -16.62 -5.78
C LEU A 125 -6.13 -16.31 -7.04
N VAL A 126 -4.81 -16.24 -6.87
CA VAL A 126 -3.86 -15.98 -7.94
C VAL A 126 -3.84 -17.13 -8.95
N ALA A 127 -3.84 -18.38 -8.48
CA ALA A 127 -3.90 -19.57 -9.34
C ALA A 127 -5.19 -19.64 -10.16
N ARG A 128 -6.35 -19.30 -9.58
CA ARG A 128 -7.61 -19.22 -10.32
C ARG A 128 -7.55 -18.18 -11.44
N LEU A 129 -6.98 -17.00 -11.16
CA LEU A 129 -6.80 -15.95 -12.18
C LEU A 129 -5.85 -16.41 -13.28
N ALA A 130 -4.68 -16.95 -12.91
CA ALA A 130 -3.69 -17.44 -13.86
C ALA A 130 -4.28 -18.50 -14.81
N LYS A 131 -4.99 -19.48 -14.24
CA LYS A 131 -5.70 -20.51 -15.02
C LYS A 131 -6.75 -19.91 -15.95
N ARG A 132 -7.55 -18.95 -15.46
CA ARG A 132 -8.62 -18.36 -16.27
C ARG A 132 -8.10 -17.52 -17.43
N ALA A 133 -6.94 -16.88 -17.25
CA ALA A 133 -6.27 -16.04 -18.25
C ALA A 133 -5.19 -16.76 -19.06
N ASP A 134 -5.03 -18.07 -18.87
CA ASP A 134 -4.03 -18.93 -19.53
C ASP A 134 -2.60 -18.35 -19.41
N LEU A 135 -2.21 -17.97 -18.19
CA LEU A 135 -0.87 -17.44 -17.90
C LEU A 135 0.12 -18.58 -17.63
N PRO A 136 1.37 -18.47 -18.12
CA PRO A 136 2.41 -19.43 -17.79
C PRO A 136 2.80 -19.30 -16.31
N ASP A 137 3.20 -20.41 -15.68
CA ASP A 137 3.60 -20.44 -14.26
C ASP A 137 4.72 -19.43 -13.92
N THR A 138 5.58 -19.09 -14.89
CA THR A 138 6.65 -18.09 -14.74
C THR A 138 6.15 -16.67 -14.52
N ASP A 139 4.86 -16.40 -14.78
CA ASP A 139 4.20 -15.10 -14.61
C ASP A 139 3.27 -15.06 -13.38
N VAL A 140 3.33 -16.08 -12.51
CA VAL A 140 2.42 -16.28 -11.38
C VAL A 140 3.17 -16.20 -10.04
N PHE A 141 2.85 -15.19 -9.23
CA PHE A 141 3.44 -14.95 -7.90
C PHE A 141 2.39 -15.14 -6.79
N GLY A 142 1.92 -16.37 -6.60
CA GLY A 142 0.76 -16.69 -5.74
C GLY A 142 0.99 -16.68 -4.23
N GLY A 143 2.19 -17.02 -3.75
CA GLY A 143 2.49 -17.12 -2.30
C GLY A 143 3.01 -15.84 -1.66
N GLY A 144 2.79 -14.68 -2.30
CA GLY A 144 3.49 -13.45 -1.95
C GLY A 144 4.92 -13.40 -2.46
N LEU A 145 5.44 -12.18 -2.49
CA LEU A 145 6.85 -11.90 -2.72
C LEU A 145 7.43 -11.27 -1.46
N PRO A 146 8.69 -11.56 -1.12
CA PRO A 146 9.46 -10.74 -0.19
C PRO A 146 9.37 -9.26 -0.59
N TYR A 147 9.33 -8.36 0.41
CA TYR A 147 9.06 -6.94 0.16
C TYR A 147 10.01 -6.31 -0.87
N ASP A 148 11.30 -6.61 -0.79
CA ASP A 148 12.32 -6.14 -1.74
C ASP A 148 12.00 -6.57 -3.19
N ARG A 149 11.56 -7.81 -3.37
CA ARG A 149 11.17 -8.38 -4.66
C ARG A 149 9.84 -7.82 -5.16
N LEU A 150 8.86 -7.64 -4.28
CA LEU A 150 7.58 -6.98 -4.60
C LEU A 150 7.82 -5.52 -5.01
N SER A 151 8.65 -4.80 -4.26
CA SER A 151 9.03 -3.43 -4.54
C SER A 151 9.75 -3.32 -5.89
N ALA A 152 10.70 -4.22 -6.18
CA ALA A 152 11.36 -4.27 -7.48
C ALA A 152 10.41 -4.65 -8.62
N LEU A 153 9.44 -5.54 -8.37
CA LEU A 153 8.38 -5.87 -9.33
C LEU A 153 7.57 -4.62 -9.68
N VAL A 154 7.05 -3.92 -8.68
CA VAL A 154 6.23 -2.71 -8.86
C VAL A 154 7.01 -1.59 -9.51
N ALA A 155 8.22 -1.29 -9.03
CA ALA A 155 9.07 -0.22 -9.59
C ALA A 155 9.49 -0.49 -11.05
N GLY A 156 9.60 -1.75 -11.44
CA GLY A 156 9.94 -2.17 -12.79
C GLY A 156 8.73 -2.44 -13.70
N ALA A 157 7.51 -2.35 -13.18
CA ALA A 157 6.30 -2.66 -13.93
C ALA A 157 5.97 -1.54 -14.93
N ARG A 158 5.29 -1.93 -16.01
CA ARG A 158 4.70 -0.98 -16.97
C ARG A 158 3.46 -0.32 -16.40
N ALA A 159 2.66 -1.09 -15.67
CA ALA A 159 1.51 -0.60 -14.92
C ALA A 159 1.12 -1.61 -13.82
N VAL A 160 0.42 -1.14 -12.79
CA VAL A 160 -0.21 -1.98 -11.76
C VAL A 160 -1.73 -1.82 -11.83
N VAL A 161 -2.47 -2.92 -11.82
CA VAL A 161 -3.93 -2.93 -11.68
C VAL A 161 -4.27 -3.72 -10.43
N SER A 162 -4.94 -3.07 -9.47
CA SER A 162 -5.28 -3.69 -8.19
C SER A 162 -6.53 -3.06 -7.59
N GLY A 163 -7.07 -3.68 -6.54
CA GLY A 163 -7.92 -2.97 -5.61
C GLY A 163 -7.15 -1.90 -4.82
N ASP A 164 -7.86 -1.17 -3.98
CA ASP A 164 -7.29 -0.30 -2.95
C ASP A 164 -6.57 -1.15 -1.87
N THR A 165 -5.30 -1.45 -2.10
CA THR A 165 -4.45 -2.27 -1.22
C THR A 165 -3.02 -1.73 -1.18
N GLY A 166 -2.17 -2.28 -0.31
CA GLY A 166 -0.78 -1.86 -0.16
C GLY A 166 0.01 -1.75 -1.47
N ILE A 167 -0.26 -2.60 -2.47
CA ILE A 167 0.43 -2.55 -3.77
C ILE A 167 0.05 -1.30 -4.59
N ALA A 168 -1.16 -0.76 -4.43
CA ALA A 168 -1.58 0.47 -5.09
C ALA A 168 -0.76 1.66 -4.54
N HIS A 169 -0.57 1.74 -3.23
CA HIS A 169 0.27 2.75 -2.60
C HIS A 169 1.74 2.58 -2.98
N LEU A 170 2.23 1.35 -3.07
CA LEU A 170 3.58 1.05 -3.53
C LEU A 170 3.81 1.51 -4.97
N ALA A 171 2.80 1.39 -5.84
CA ALA A 171 2.86 1.91 -7.21
C ALA A 171 2.97 3.43 -7.24
N VAL A 172 2.19 4.14 -6.41
CA VAL A 172 2.31 5.60 -6.24
C VAL A 172 3.70 5.99 -5.76
N ALA A 173 4.23 5.27 -4.77
CA ALA A 173 5.55 5.55 -4.20
C ALA A 173 6.70 5.38 -5.21
N HIS A 174 6.59 4.44 -6.15
CA HIS A 174 7.55 4.30 -7.25
C HIS A 174 7.20 5.15 -8.49
N ALA A 175 6.06 5.86 -8.46
CA ALA A 175 5.33 6.38 -9.63
C ALA A 175 5.29 5.44 -10.83
N THR A 176 5.01 4.19 -10.53
CA THR A 176 4.55 3.24 -11.53
C THR A 176 3.12 3.61 -11.91
N PRO A 177 2.79 3.74 -13.20
CA PRO A 177 1.40 3.96 -13.64
C PRO A 177 0.46 2.93 -13.02
N SER A 178 -0.67 3.36 -12.46
CA SER A 178 -1.60 2.45 -11.78
C SER A 178 -3.06 2.70 -12.15
N VAL A 179 -3.85 1.65 -12.03
CA VAL A 179 -5.31 1.68 -12.03
C VAL A 179 -5.78 1.03 -10.74
N THR A 180 -6.32 1.84 -9.83
CA THR A 180 -6.84 1.38 -8.54
C THR A 180 -8.35 1.27 -8.59
N LEU A 181 -8.86 0.08 -8.32
CA LEU A 181 -10.29 -0.21 -8.29
C LEU A 181 -10.82 0.02 -6.87
N PHE A 182 -11.73 0.99 -6.74
CA PHE A 182 -12.43 1.27 -5.49
C PHE A 182 -13.79 0.58 -5.50
N GLY A 183 -14.12 -0.07 -4.38
CA GLY A 183 -15.41 -0.72 -4.15
C GLY A 183 -16.24 0.07 -3.14
N PRO A 184 -16.55 -0.48 -1.95
CA PRO A 184 -17.40 0.19 -0.96
C PRO A 184 -16.70 1.34 -0.21
N VAL A 185 -15.38 1.47 -0.35
CA VAL A 185 -14.59 2.51 0.32
C VAL A 185 -14.29 3.62 -0.70
N PRO A 186 -14.69 4.88 -0.43
CA PRO A 186 -14.41 6.00 -1.32
C PRO A 186 -12.92 6.38 -1.29
N PRO A 187 -12.36 6.89 -2.40
CA PRO A 187 -10.95 7.29 -2.49
C PRO A 187 -10.62 8.60 -1.77
N SER A 188 -11.59 9.25 -1.14
CA SER A 188 -11.46 10.59 -0.55
C SER A 188 -10.90 10.61 0.88
N ARG A 189 -10.50 9.45 1.43
CA ARG A 189 -10.02 9.29 2.81
C ARG A 189 -8.50 9.16 2.87
#